data_AF-A0A9E3SC57-F1
#
_entry.id   AF-A0A9E3SC57-F1
#
_cell.length_a   1.000
_cell.length_b   1.000
_cell.length_c   1.000
_cell.angle_alpha   90.00
_cell.angle_beta   90.00
_cell.angle_gamma   90.00
#
_symmetry.space_group_name_H-M   'P 1'
#
loop_
_entity.id
_entity.type
_entity.pdbx_description
1 polymer ?
#
loop_
_entity_poly.entity_id
_entity_poly.type
_entity_poly.pdbx_seq_one_letter_code
_entity_poly.pdbx_strand_id
1 'polypeptide(L)'
;MQSVNYLYAANGQKLRKQTRIDHQLAATYDYAGRFIYSDLNGDDTELSYLMANQGRIILHEDGSSGYEYSIKDHLGNTRITFDEKGKILQEDTYYPFGMNISGLSYNQNTIQNKYKYNGKELQDGFGLDWYDYHARFYDPSIGRFTTVDPMAESYYGLTGYNYVANNPIRLIDPDGMMMAEIYWLGGNSKYRPIEGDYVKSNGKVIGNDGINDDKVHLVT
;
A
#
# COMPACT_ATOMS: atom_id res chain seq x y z
N MET A 1 17.97 -4.09 21.53
CA MET A 1 16.84 -4.80 20.87
C MET A 1 16.02 -3.80 20.07
N GLN A 2 15.66 -4.15 18.83
CA GLN A 2 14.87 -3.31 17.94
C GLN A 2 13.45 -3.85 17.84
N SER A 3 12.44 -2.98 17.83
CA SER A 3 11.03 -3.40 17.67
C SER A 3 10.18 -2.37 16.93
N VAL A 4 9.15 -2.89 16.23
CA VAL A 4 8.09 -2.09 15.63
C VAL A 4 6.77 -2.56 16.22
N ASN A 5 6.03 -1.64 16.85
CA ASN A 5 4.75 -1.89 17.49
C ASN A 5 3.65 -1.15 16.73
N TYR A 6 2.49 -1.78 16.61
CA TYR A 6 1.33 -1.19 15.95
C TYR A 6 0.15 -1.18 16.91
N LEU A 7 -0.61 -0.08 16.92
CA LEU A 7 -1.88 0.03 17.64
C LEU A 7 -3.02 0.14 16.64
N TYR A 8 -4.09 -0.60 16.88
CA TYR A 8 -5.27 -0.62 16.03
C TYR A 8 -6.53 -0.34 16.86
N ALA A 9 -7.51 0.29 16.23
CA ALA A 9 -8.87 0.35 16.74
C ALA A 9 -9.58 -1.01 16.57
N ALA A 10 -10.69 -1.22 17.28
CA ALA A 10 -11.46 -2.45 17.22
C ALA A 10 -12.04 -2.77 15.82
N ASN A 11 -12.14 -1.77 14.95
CA ASN A 11 -12.57 -1.91 13.56
C ASN A 11 -11.41 -2.23 12.59
N GLY A 12 -10.19 -2.47 13.09
CA GLY A 12 -9.02 -2.78 12.28
C GLY A 12 -8.26 -1.56 11.75
N GLN A 13 -8.72 -0.32 12.02
CA GLN A 13 -8.01 0.87 11.59
C GLN A 13 -6.70 1.04 12.39
N LYS A 14 -5.57 1.18 11.68
CA LYS A 14 -4.28 1.52 12.29
C LYS A 14 -4.33 2.92 12.91
N LEU A 15 -3.96 3.02 14.18
CA LEU A 15 -3.93 4.26 14.95
C LEU A 15 -2.51 4.75 15.24
N ARG A 16 -1.56 3.82 15.43
CA ARG A 16 -0.16 4.17 15.73
C ARG A 16 0.80 3.14 15.17
N LYS A 17 1.96 3.61 14.73
CA LYS A 17 3.18 2.84 14.48
C LYS A 17 4.27 3.40 15.39
N GLN A 18 4.98 2.54 16.11
CA GLN A 18 6.07 2.95 16.99
C GLN A 18 7.30 2.11 16.75
N THR A 19 8.43 2.75 16.50
CA THR A 19 9.72 2.12 16.30
C THR A 19 10.62 2.41 17.50
N ARG A 20 11.21 1.37 18.09
CA ARG A 20 12.11 1.48 19.25
C ARG A 20 13.47 0.86 18.96
N ILE A 21 14.52 1.53 19.40
CA ILE A 21 15.91 1.06 19.33
C ILE A 21 16.43 1.01 20.77
N ASP A 22 16.87 -0.16 21.21
CA ASP A 22 17.38 -0.38 22.56
C ASP A 22 16.43 0.11 23.66
N HIS A 23 15.14 -0.18 23.45
CA HIS A 23 14.00 0.24 24.28
C HIS A 23 13.73 1.75 24.31
N GLN A 24 14.57 2.58 23.70
CA GLN A 24 14.31 4.00 23.48
C GLN A 24 13.39 4.21 22.29
N LEU A 25 12.56 5.24 22.36
CA LEU A 25 11.68 5.62 21.27
C LEU A 25 12.50 6.25 20.14
N ALA A 26 12.43 5.67 18.95
CA ALA A 26 13.10 6.22 17.77
C ALA A 26 12.12 7.03 16.90
N ALA A 27 10.90 6.52 16.71
CA ALA A 27 9.85 7.26 16.02
C ALA A 27 8.46 6.75 16.44
N THR A 28 7.49 7.65 16.51
CA THR A 28 6.06 7.37 16.57
C THR A 28 5.38 8.05 15.38
N TYR A 29 4.45 7.34 14.74
CA TYR A 29 3.51 7.90 13.78
C TYR A 29 2.09 7.64 14.26
N ASP A 30 1.31 8.69 14.42
CA ASP A 30 -0.11 8.64 14.79
C ASP A 30 -1.01 8.98 13.61
N TYR A 31 -2.02 8.15 13.41
CA TYR A 31 -2.90 8.18 12.24
C TYR A 31 -4.29 8.67 12.66
N ALA A 32 -4.58 9.94 12.41
CA ALA A 32 -5.87 10.57 12.69
C ALA A 32 -6.60 10.87 11.37
N GLY A 33 -7.09 9.82 10.72
CA GLY A 33 -7.74 9.92 9.42
C GLY A 33 -6.76 10.42 8.35
N ARG A 34 -6.93 11.66 7.87
CA ARG A 34 -6.03 12.27 6.88
C ARG A 34 -4.82 12.95 7.48
N PHE A 35 -4.80 13.16 8.80
CA PHE A 35 -3.75 13.86 9.52
C PHE A 35 -2.76 12.84 10.08
N ILE A 36 -1.49 13.00 9.73
CA ILE A 36 -0.41 12.16 10.22
C ILE A 36 0.48 12.98 11.14
N TYR A 37 0.58 12.54 12.38
CA TYR A 37 1.46 13.14 13.38
C TYR A 37 2.70 12.29 13.53
N SER A 38 3.84 12.92 13.79
CA SER A 38 5.09 12.23 14.08
C SER A 38 5.74 12.79 15.34
N ASP A 39 6.31 11.90 16.12
CA ASP A 39 7.29 12.20 17.16
C ASP A 39 8.56 11.45 16.76
N LEU A 40 9.64 12.20 16.54
CA LEU A 40 10.95 11.65 16.22
C LEU A 40 11.80 11.71 17.48
N ASN A 41 12.46 10.60 17.83
CA ASN A 41 13.35 10.46 18.98
C ASN A 41 12.72 10.68 20.38
N GLY A 42 11.39 10.73 20.50
CA GLY A 42 10.71 10.92 21.79
C GLY A 42 10.65 12.37 22.25
N ASP A 43 10.65 13.29 21.29
CA ASP A 43 10.47 14.73 21.50
C ASP A 43 8.96 15.05 21.56
N ASP A 44 8.53 16.15 20.94
CA ASP A 44 7.13 16.54 20.86
C ASP A 44 6.43 15.90 19.65
N THR A 45 5.15 15.57 19.83
CA THR A 45 4.30 15.09 18.74
C THR A 45 3.82 16.26 17.90
N GLU A 46 4.21 16.29 16.63
CA GLU A 46 3.86 17.36 15.70
C GLU A 46 3.06 16.84 14.50
N LEU A 47 2.29 17.72 13.87
CA LEU A 47 1.58 17.38 12.63
C LEU A 47 2.59 17.37 11.48
N SER A 48 2.86 16.17 10.93
CA SER A 48 3.85 15.97 9.87
C SER A 48 3.29 16.31 8.50
N TYR A 49 2.17 15.68 8.14
CA TYR A 49 1.52 15.93 6.85
C TYR A 49 0.04 15.56 6.85
N LEU A 50 -0.67 16.11 5.88
CA LEU A 50 -2.07 15.80 5.61
C LEU A 50 -2.19 15.12 4.24
N MET A 51 -2.86 13.97 4.21
CA MET A 51 -3.14 13.28 2.96
C MET A 51 -4.16 14.06 2.13
N ALA A 52 -3.84 14.32 0.86
CA ALA A 52 -4.70 14.97 -0.12
C ALA A 52 -5.12 13.97 -1.22
N ASN A 53 -6.06 14.35 -2.10
CA ASN A 53 -6.53 13.46 -3.17
C ASN A 53 -5.44 13.18 -4.23
N GLN A 54 -4.64 14.18 -4.57
CA GLN A 54 -3.58 14.09 -5.58
C GLN A 54 -2.17 14.21 -4.99
N GLY A 55 -1.99 13.94 -3.70
CA GLY A 55 -0.72 14.11 -3.03
C GLY A 55 -0.88 14.33 -1.53
N ARG A 56 -0.14 15.29 -0.97
CA ARG A 56 -0.19 15.63 0.45
C ARG A 56 0.26 17.05 0.72
N ILE A 57 -0.21 17.61 1.82
CA ILE A 57 0.27 18.88 2.36
C ILE A 57 1.33 18.53 3.41
N ILE A 58 2.54 19.04 3.23
CA ILE A 58 3.63 18.93 4.20
C ILE A 58 3.62 20.16 5.08
N LEU A 59 3.84 19.95 6.38
CA LEU A 59 4.14 21.00 7.33
C LEU A 59 5.61 20.89 7.72
N HIS A 60 6.30 22.01 7.67
CA HIS A 60 7.70 22.12 8.03
C HIS A 60 7.82 22.65 9.46
N GLU A 61 8.93 22.33 10.14
CA GLU A 61 9.22 22.77 11.52
C GLU A 61 9.23 24.30 11.65
N ASP A 62 9.54 25.03 10.57
CA ASP A 62 9.52 26.50 10.54
C ASP A 62 8.10 27.10 10.45
N GLY A 63 7.06 26.25 10.48
CA GLY A 63 5.65 26.62 10.38
C GLY A 63 5.19 26.89 8.96
N SER A 64 6.06 26.76 7.95
CA SER A 64 5.66 26.82 6.55
C SER A 64 4.94 25.54 6.12
N SER A 65 4.15 25.65 5.06
CA SER A 65 3.44 24.51 4.48
C SER A 65 3.63 24.50 2.97
N GLY A 66 3.75 23.31 2.39
CA GLY A 66 3.86 23.12 0.95
C GLY A 66 2.99 21.96 0.48
N TYR A 67 2.51 22.04 -0.76
CA TYR A 67 1.80 20.93 -1.38
C TYR A 67 2.76 20.08 -2.22
N GLU A 68 2.79 18.78 -1.93
CA GLU A 68 3.44 17.79 -2.78
C GLU A 68 2.39 17.05 -3.62
N TYR A 69 2.58 17.03 -4.92
CA TYR A 69 1.74 16.32 -5.88
C TYR A 69 2.31 14.95 -6.19
N SER A 70 1.45 13.98 -6.50
CA SER A 70 1.87 12.62 -6.87
C SER A 70 1.29 12.20 -8.22
N ILE A 71 2.15 11.71 -9.10
CA ILE A 71 1.75 11.02 -10.34
C ILE A 71 1.66 9.53 -10.02
N LYS A 72 0.53 8.92 -10.39
CA LYS A 72 0.27 7.50 -10.20
C LYS A 72 0.11 6.78 -11.53
N ASP A 73 0.51 5.51 -11.58
CA ASP A 73 0.24 4.65 -12.74
C ASP A 73 -1.18 4.05 -12.72
N HIS A 74 -1.47 3.14 -13.65
CA HIS A 74 -2.82 2.57 -13.84
C HIS A 74 -3.30 1.72 -12.67
N LEU A 75 -2.39 1.22 -11.82
CA LEU A 75 -2.72 0.48 -10.59
C LEU A 75 -2.68 1.35 -9.34
N GLY A 76 -2.49 2.66 -9.51
CA GLY A 76 -2.39 3.61 -8.42
C GLY A 76 -1.03 3.61 -7.71
N ASN A 77 0.01 3.01 -8.29
CA ASN A 77 1.36 3.09 -7.72
C ASN A 77 1.89 4.51 -7.86
N THR A 78 2.37 5.12 -6.78
CA THR A 78 3.04 6.43 -6.84
C THR A 78 4.35 6.32 -7.60
N ARG A 79 4.50 7.03 -8.72
CA ARG A 79 5.71 7.00 -9.56
C ARG A 79 6.61 8.21 -9.35
N ILE A 80 6.00 9.38 -9.22
CA ILE A 80 6.70 10.65 -9.04
C ILE A 80 5.98 11.44 -7.96
N THR A 81 6.73 12.04 -7.03
CA THR A 81 6.27 13.09 -6.13
C THR A 81 7.06 14.37 -6.42
N PHE A 82 6.37 15.51 -6.53
CA PHE A 82 6.98 16.80 -6.89
C PHE A 82 6.33 17.96 -6.14
N ASP A 83 7.05 19.06 -5.95
CA ASP A 83 6.54 20.26 -5.28
C ASP A 83 5.69 21.16 -6.20
N GLU A 84 5.10 22.20 -5.63
CA GLU A 84 4.31 23.22 -6.34
C GLU A 84 5.07 23.98 -7.44
N LYS A 85 6.41 23.93 -7.45
CA LYS A 85 7.27 24.55 -8.46
C LYS A 85 7.65 23.56 -9.56
N GLY A 86 7.16 22.32 -9.50
CA GLY A 86 7.47 21.25 -10.45
C GLY A 86 8.81 20.56 -10.18
N LYS A 87 9.45 20.80 -9.03
CA LYS A 87 10.68 20.11 -8.67
C LYS A 87 10.35 18.68 -8.26
N ILE A 88 10.99 17.71 -8.91
CA ILE A 88 10.88 16.30 -8.52
C ILE A 88 11.55 16.10 -7.16
N LEU A 89 10.82 15.51 -6.23
CA LEU A 89 11.27 15.22 -4.88
C LEU A 89 11.49 13.72 -4.65
N GLN A 90 10.71 12.87 -5.31
CA GLN A 90 10.81 11.43 -5.20
C GLN A 90 10.40 10.76 -6.51
N GLU A 91 11.17 9.77 -6.95
CA GLU A 91 10.80 8.87 -8.04
C GLU A 91 10.88 7.43 -7.52
N ASP A 92 9.80 6.67 -7.72
CA ASP A 92 9.74 5.27 -7.38
C ASP A 92 9.44 4.44 -8.63
N THR A 93 10.33 3.49 -8.91
CA THR A 93 10.14 2.48 -9.95
C THR A 93 10.00 1.11 -9.31
N TYR A 94 9.09 0.28 -9.82
CA TYR A 94 8.76 -1.01 -9.22
C TYR A 94 8.96 -2.16 -10.19
N TYR A 95 9.42 -3.29 -9.68
CA TYR A 95 9.17 -4.60 -10.28
C TYR A 95 7.67 -4.90 -10.29
N PRO A 96 7.19 -5.87 -11.11
CA PRO A 96 5.77 -6.22 -11.19
C PRO A 96 5.09 -6.48 -9.85
N PHE A 97 5.80 -7.10 -8.90
CA PHE A 97 5.29 -7.42 -7.56
C PHE A 97 5.53 -6.31 -6.53
N GLY A 98 5.88 -5.09 -6.96
CA GLY A 98 5.92 -3.91 -6.10
C GLY A 98 7.22 -3.68 -5.34
N MET A 99 8.24 -4.52 -5.53
CA MET A 99 9.57 -4.25 -4.98
C MET A 99 10.17 -3.05 -5.72
N ASN A 100 10.67 -2.08 -4.97
CA ASN A 100 11.27 -0.88 -5.53
C ASN A 100 12.62 -1.21 -6.20
N ILE A 101 12.89 -0.60 -7.36
CA ILE A 101 14.16 -0.72 -8.08
C ILE A 101 15.06 0.44 -7.62
N SER A 102 15.89 0.19 -6.61
CA SER A 102 16.69 1.24 -5.97
C SER A 102 17.61 1.98 -6.96
N GLY A 103 18.14 1.28 -7.97
CA GLY A 103 19.01 1.89 -8.99
C GLY A 103 18.32 2.85 -9.96
N LEU A 104 16.99 2.87 -9.97
CA LEU A 104 16.15 3.76 -10.79
C LEU A 104 15.30 4.70 -9.93
N SER A 105 15.42 4.61 -8.61
CA SER A 105 14.62 5.41 -7.68
C SER A 105 15.45 6.56 -7.14
N TYR A 106 14.78 7.67 -6.87
CA TYR A 106 15.39 8.91 -6.44
C TYR A 106 14.61 9.49 -5.28
N ASN A 107 15.30 10.09 -4.31
CA ASN A 107 14.66 10.70 -3.16
C ASN A 107 15.48 11.90 -2.66
N GLN A 108 14.87 13.08 -2.73
CA GLN A 108 15.30 14.34 -2.10
C GLN A 108 14.30 14.84 -1.06
N ASN A 109 13.26 14.06 -0.77
CA ASN A 109 12.26 14.42 0.22
C ASN A 109 12.81 14.26 1.63
N THR A 110 12.80 15.36 2.40
CA THR A 110 13.11 15.32 3.84
C THR A 110 12.13 14.42 4.56
N ILE A 111 10.84 14.55 4.25
CA ILE A 111 9.78 13.66 4.73
C ILE A 111 9.39 12.77 3.54
N GLN A 112 9.82 11.51 3.53
CA GLN A 112 9.56 10.61 2.41
C GLN A 112 8.05 10.33 2.23
N ASN A 113 7.59 10.17 0.99
CA ASN A 113 6.26 9.63 0.73
C ASN A 113 6.27 8.10 0.88
N LYS A 114 5.61 7.60 1.93
CA LYS A 114 5.50 6.17 2.22
C LYS A 114 4.34 5.49 1.48
N TYR A 115 3.39 6.23 0.92
CA TYR A 115 2.27 5.68 0.15
C TYR A 115 2.69 5.43 -1.29
N LYS A 116 3.15 4.20 -1.54
CA LYS A 116 3.95 3.82 -2.72
C LYS A 116 3.18 2.85 -3.61
N TYR A 117 3.53 1.57 -3.59
CA TYR A 117 2.90 0.53 -4.40
C TYR A 117 1.43 0.35 -4.02
N ASN A 118 0.55 0.37 -5.02
CA ASN A 118 -0.91 0.34 -4.90
C ASN A 118 -1.48 1.40 -3.94
N GLY A 119 -0.74 2.50 -3.75
CA GLY A 119 -1.06 3.53 -2.78
C GLY A 119 -1.01 3.06 -1.32
N LYS A 120 -0.38 1.90 -1.04
CA LYS A 120 -0.22 1.33 0.30
C LYS A 120 1.01 1.91 0.98
N GLU A 121 0.91 2.01 2.29
CA GLU A 121 1.98 2.57 3.11
C GLU A 121 3.09 1.53 3.29
N LEU A 122 4.32 1.91 2.92
CA LEU A 122 5.52 1.11 3.15
C LEU A 122 5.93 1.16 4.63
N GLN A 123 6.03 -0.01 5.23
CA GLN A 123 6.60 -0.27 6.55
C GLN A 123 8.05 -0.70 6.40
N ASP A 124 8.97 0.26 6.47
CA ASP A 124 10.42 0.08 6.25
C ASP A 124 11.25 0.08 7.54
N GLY A 125 10.59 -0.01 8.70
CA GLY A 125 11.26 -0.05 9.99
C GLY A 125 12.22 -1.25 10.06
N PHE A 126 13.51 -0.98 10.19
CA PHE A 126 14.58 -1.99 10.24
C PHE A 126 14.68 -2.90 9.01
N GLY A 127 14.34 -2.38 7.82
CA GLY A 127 14.43 -3.14 6.56
C GLY A 127 13.32 -4.16 6.37
N LEU A 128 12.18 -3.96 7.05
CA LEU A 128 10.99 -4.80 6.87
C LEU A 128 10.44 -4.71 5.45
N ASP A 129 10.37 -3.50 4.89
CA ASP A 129 9.94 -3.19 3.52
C ASP A 129 8.61 -3.83 3.09
N TRP A 130 7.67 -3.96 4.02
CA TRP A 130 6.34 -4.52 3.76
C TRP A 130 5.30 -3.44 3.52
N TYR A 131 4.30 -3.73 2.69
CA TYR A 131 3.17 -2.83 2.47
C TYR A 131 2.01 -3.18 3.39
N ASP A 132 1.42 -2.16 4.01
CA ASP A 132 0.22 -2.29 4.83
C ASP A 132 -1.03 -2.27 3.93
N TYR A 133 -1.62 -3.45 3.73
CA TYR A 133 -2.86 -3.64 2.98
C TYR A 133 -4.09 -3.61 3.87
N HIS A 134 -4.03 -3.07 5.09
CA HIS A 134 -5.10 -3.13 6.10
C HIS A 134 -5.26 -4.52 6.73
N ALA A 135 -5.86 -5.49 6.01
CA ALA A 135 -6.13 -6.81 6.59
C ALA A 135 -4.86 -7.66 6.74
N ARG A 136 -3.86 -7.41 5.89
CA ARG A 136 -2.61 -8.19 5.81
C ARG A 136 -1.43 -7.27 5.51
N PHE A 137 -0.24 -7.69 5.90
CA PHE A 137 0.99 -7.12 5.35
C PHE A 137 1.39 -7.88 4.08
N TYR A 138 1.86 -7.15 3.09
CA TYR A 138 2.35 -7.69 1.83
C TYR A 138 3.86 -7.52 1.74
N ASP A 139 4.57 -8.62 1.49
CA ASP A 139 6.01 -8.61 1.27
C ASP A 139 6.29 -8.59 -0.25
N PRO A 140 6.76 -7.45 -0.79
CA PRO A 140 7.04 -7.32 -2.21
C PRO A 140 8.29 -8.11 -2.66
N SER A 141 9.19 -8.49 -1.73
CA SER A 141 10.42 -9.22 -2.06
C SER A 141 10.14 -10.66 -2.47
N ILE A 142 9.12 -11.27 -1.88
CA ILE A 142 8.63 -12.62 -2.23
C ILE A 142 7.31 -12.60 -3.01
N GLY A 143 6.68 -11.43 -3.13
CA GLY A 143 5.44 -11.25 -3.87
C GLY A 143 4.23 -11.93 -3.23
N ARG A 144 4.14 -11.95 -1.89
CA ARG A 144 3.11 -12.68 -1.13
C ARG A 144 2.62 -11.88 0.07
N PHE A 145 1.41 -12.19 0.53
CA PHE A 145 0.98 -11.75 1.86
C PHE A 145 1.73 -12.53 2.94
N THR A 146 1.96 -11.89 4.08
CA THR A 146 2.70 -12.49 5.21
C THR A 146 1.82 -13.32 6.13
N THR A 147 0.50 -13.22 5.98
CA THR A 147 -0.51 -13.95 6.75
C THR A 147 -1.54 -14.61 5.83
N VAL A 148 -2.21 -15.65 6.34
CA VAL A 148 -3.26 -16.37 5.62
C VAL A 148 -4.44 -15.42 5.35
N ASP A 149 -4.96 -15.49 4.13
CA ASP A 149 -6.14 -14.77 3.67
C ASP A 149 -7.36 -15.08 4.56
N PRO A 150 -8.02 -14.06 5.15
CA PRO A 150 -9.31 -14.25 5.80
C PRO A 150 -10.37 -14.87 4.89
N MET A 151 -10.25 -14.67 3.57
CA MET A 151 -11.11 -15.21 2.52
C MET A 151 -10.44 -16.37 1.78
N ALA A 152 -9.49 -17.08 2.38
CA ALA A 152 -8.80 -18.19 1.72
C ALA A 152 -9.75 -19.27 1.18
N GLU A 153 -10.86 -19.52 1.88
CA GLU A 153 -11.89 -20.48 1.47
C GLU A 153 -12.67 -20.03 0.23
N SER A 154 -12.70 -18.73 -0.03
CA SER A 154 -13.26 -18.16 -1.27
C SER A 154 -12.31 -18.33 -2.45
N TYR A 155 -11.13 -18.95 -2.34
CA TYR A 155 -10.20 -19.08 -3.49
C TYR A 155 -9.70 -20.51 -3.67
N TYR A 156 -10.59 -21.41 -4.09
CA TYR A 156 -10.29 -22.83 -4.25
C TYR A 156 -9.25 -23.08 -5.35
N GLY A 157 -7.94 -23.08 -5.02
CA GLY A 157 -6.86 -23.29 -5.99
C GLY A 157 -5.71 -22.29 -5.87
N LEU A 158 -5.91 -21.22 -5.10
CA LEU A 158 -4.84 -20.30 -4.71
C LEU A 158 -4.31 -20.68 -3.33
N THR A 159 -3.06 -20.34 -3.06
CA THR A 159 -2.53 -20.49 -1.70
C THR A 159 -3.14 -19.40 -0.82
N GLY A 160 -3.30 -19.67 0.48
CA GLY A 160 -3.77 -18.65 1.43
C GLY A 160 -2.86 -17.42 1.57
N TYR A 161 -1.67 -17.43 0.95
CA TYR A 161 -0.71 -16.31 0.96
C TYR A 161 -0.59 -15.62 -0.42
N ASN A 162 -1.40 -16.03 -1.39
CA ASN A 162 -1.36 -15.55 -2.76
C ASN A 162 -1.61 -14.04 -2.84
N TYR A 163 -0.83 -13.36 -3.68
CA TYR A 163 -1.10 -11.99 -4.08
C TYR A 163 -1.73 -11.96 -5.47
N VAL A 164 -2.98 -11.51 -5.56
CA VAL A 164 -3.73 -11.20 -6.80
C VAL A 164 -3.62 -12.23 -7.92
N ALA A 165 -3.65 -13.51 -7.54
CA ALA A 165 -3.57 -14.67 -8.44
C ALA A 165 -2.30 -14.66 -9.32
N ASN A 166 -1.20 -14.10 -8.81
CA ASN A 166 0.07 -13.88 -9.53
C ASN A 166 -0.06 -13.00 -10.78
N ASN A 167 -1.07 -12.12 -10.86
CA ASN A 167 -1.21 -11.17 -11.97
C ASN A 167 -1.19 -9.70 -11.50
N PRO A 168 -0.07 -9.24 -10.91
CA PRO A 168 0.03 -7.90 -10.31
C PRO A 168 0.16 -6.77 -11.34
N ILE A 169 0.21 -7.08 -12.64
CA ILE A 169 0.18 -6.08 -13.72
C ILE A 169 -1.25 -5.64 -14.03
N ARG A 170 -2.24 -6.50 -13.75
CA ARG A 170 -3.65 -6.26 -14.05
C ARG A 170 -4.50 -6.07 -12.80
N LEU A 171 -4.17 -6.77 -11.72
CA LEU A 171 -4.99 -6.87 -10.52
C LEU A 171 -4.32 -6.21 -9.32
N ILE A 172 -5.16 -5.76 -8.39
CA ILE A 172 -4.79 -5.17 -7.10
C ILE A 172 -5.63 -5.85 -6.01
N ASP A 173 -5.15 -5.88 -4.77
CA ASP A 173 -5.98 -6.18 -3.60
C ASP A 173 -6.24 -4.87 -2.82
N PRO A 174 -7.44 -4.26 -2.87
CA PRO A 174 -7.66 -2.94 -2.27
C PRO A 174 -7.65 -2.91 -0.74
N ASP A 175 -7.86 -4.02 -0.06
CA ASP A 175 -8.02 -4.08 1.40
C ASP A 175 -7.32 -5.28 2.05
N GLY A 176 -6.53 -6.01 1.26
CA GLY A 176 -5.85 -7.21 1.71
C GLY A 176 -6.82 -8.36 1.96
N MET A 177 -8.01 -8.39 1.37
CA MET A 177 -8.96 -9.49 1.50
C MET A 177 -9.44 -10.00 0.14
N MET A 178 -9.66 -9.08 -0.82
CA MET A 178 -10.26 -9.45 -2.10
C MET A 178 -9.59 -8.75 -3.28
N MET A 179 -9.14 -9.56 -4.25
CA MET A 179 -8.53 -9.01 -5.46
C MET A 179 -9.58 -8.33 -6.36
N ALA A 180 -9.16 -7.29 -7.05
CA ALA A 180 -10.00 -6.44 -7.88
C ALA A 180 -9.26 -5.99 -9.15
N GLU A 181 -10.03 -5.64 -10.18
CA GLU A 181 -9.56 -4.91 -11.34
C GLU A 181 -9.93 -3.43 -11.20
N ILE A 182 -9.02 -2.54 -11.60
CA ILE A 182 -9.29 -1.10 -11.64
C ILE A 182 -9.93 -0.76 -12.99
N TYR A 183 -11.07 -0.06 -12.95
CA TYR A 183 -11.71 0.49 -14.13
C TYR A 183 -12.08 1.96 -13.93
N TRP A 184 -12.22 2.69 -15.03
CA TRP A 184 -12.58 4.10 -15.01
C TRP A 184 -14.08 4.27 -15.28
N LEU A 185 -14.78 4.94 -14.37
CA LEU A 185 -16.20 5.27 -14.52
C LEU A 185 -16.48 6.68 -14.02
N GLY A 186 -17.07 7.52 -14.87
CA GLY A 186 -17.47 8.88 -14.48
C GLY A 186 -16.31 9.75 -13.96
N GLY A 187 -15.12 9.62 -14.58
CA GLY A 187 -13.94 10.41 -14.20
C GLY A 187 -13.22 9.94 -12.93
N ASN A 188 -13.62 8.81 -12.35
CA ASN A 188 -13.01 8.26 -11.13
C ASN A 188 -12.61 6.79 -11.32
N SER A 189 -11.51 6.40 -10.67
CA SER A 189 -11.14 5.00 -10.55
C SER A 189 -12.14 4.27 -9.65
N LYS A 190 -12.56 3.09 -10.07
CA LYS A 190 -13.42 2.18 -9.32
C LYS A 190 -12.76 0.81 -9.26
N TYR A 191 -13.04 0.08 -8.18
CA TYR A 191 -12.63 -1.31 -8.02
C TYR A 191 -13.79 -2.21 -8.40
N ARG A 192 -13.54 -3.15 -9.30
CA ARG A 192 -14.43 -4.27 -9.55
C ARG A 192 -13.82 -5.48 -8.86
N PRO A 193 -14.40 -5.95 -7.74
CA PRO A 193 -14.06 -7.24 -7.18
C PRO A 193 -14.00 -8.31 -8.26
N ILE A 194 -12.98 -9.14 -8.24
CA ILE A 194 -12.93 -10.33 -9.09
C ILE A 194 -13.78 -11.40 -8.40
N GLU A 195 -15.07 -11.31 -8.66
CA GLU A 195 -16.09 -12.33 -8.35
C GLU A 195 -16.21 -13.25 -9.57
N GLY A 196 -15.99 -14.55 -9.40
CA GLY A 196 -16.24 -15.60 -10.37
C GLY A 196 -15.15 -16.68 -10.46
N ASP A 197 -15.46 -17.75 -11.19
CA ASP A 197 -14.54 -18.85 -11.45
C ASP A 197 -13.35 -18.43 -12.33
N TYR A 198 -12.13 -18.70 -11.90
CA TYR A 198 -10.93 -18.53 -12.71
C TYR A 198 -10.84 -19.69 -13.69
N VAL A 199 -10.78 -19.41 -14.99
CA VAL A 199 -10.58 -20.41 -16.04
C VAL A 199 -9.39 -20.04 -16.92
N LYS A 200 -8.65 -21.04 -17.37
CA LYS A 200 -7.67 -20.88 -18.44
C LYS A 200 -8.37 -20.68 -19.78
N SER A 201 -7.64 -20.14 -20.76
CA SER A 201 -8.10 -20.00 -22.15
C SER A 201 -8.58 -21.31 -22.81
N ASN A 202 -8.16 -22.46 -22.27
CA ASN A 202 -8.63 -23.79 -22.69
C ASN A 202 -9.89 -24.28 -21.93
N GLY A 203 -10.54 -23.42 -21.16
CA GLY A 203 -11.74 -23.73 -20.38
C GLY A 203 -11.49 -24.46 -19.06
N LYS A 204 -10.23 -24.70 -18.67
CA LYS A 204 -9.92 -25.37 -17.40
C LYS A 204 -10.15 -24.41 -16.22
N VAL A 205 -11.09 -24.73 -15.33
CA VAL A 205 -11.26 -24.03 -14.05
C VAL A 205 -10.01 -24.25 -13.18
N ILE A 206 -9.43 -23.17 -12.70
CA ILE A 206 -8.24 -23.11 -11.85
C ILE A 206 -8.51 -22.44 -10.50
N GLY A 207 -9.70 -21.86 -10.33
CA GLY A 207 -10.23 -21.54 -9.01
C GLY A 207 -11.67 -21.08 -9.05
N ASN A 208 -12.29 -21.00 -7.87
CA ASN A 208 -13.67 -20.56 -7.64
C ASN A 208 -13.63 -19.55 -6.49
N ASP A 209 -14.42 -18.48 -6.59
CA ASP A 209 -14.49 -17.35 -5.66
C ASP A 209 -15.45 -17.58 -4.45
N GLY A 210 -16.09 -18.76 -4.40
CA GLY A 210 -17.08 -19.14 -3.40
C GLY A 210 -18.49 -18.59 -3.65
N ILE A 211 -18.73 -17.85 -4.74
CA ILE A 211 -20.02 -17.23 -5.05
C ILE A 211 -20.50 -17.74 -6.41
N ASN A 212 -21.66 -18.39 -6.44
CA ASN A 212 -22.24 -18.84 -7.70
C ASN A 212 -23.00 -17.70 -8.40
N ASP A 213 -22.29 -16.87 -9.16
CA ASP A 213 -22.84 -15.72 -9.89
C ASP A 213 -22.72 -15.81 -11.42
N ASP A 214 -22.38 -17.00 -11.95
CA ASP A 214 -22.14 -17.30 -13.37
C ASP A 214 -21.05 -16.43 -14.04
N LYS A 215 -20.25 -15.68 -13.26
CA LYS A 215 -19.12 -14.92 -13.81
C LYS A 215 -17.87 -15.80 -13.90
N VAL A 216 -17.11 -15.60 -14.97
CA VAL A 216 -15.97 -16.42 -15.32
C VAL A 216 -14.83 -15.51 -15.78
N HIS A 217 -13.65 -15.63 -15.15
CA HIS A 217 -12.47 -14.82 -15.45
C HIS A 217 -11.40 -15.63 -16.16
N LEU A 218 -11.09 -15.22 -17.39
CA LEU A 218 -10.03 -15.83 -18.18
C LEU A 218 -8.64 -15.40 -17.69
N VAL A 219 -7.85 -16.37 -17.25
CA VAL A 219 -6.43 -16.23 -16.90
C VAL A 219 -5.61 -16.82 -18.05
N THR A 220 -4.93 -15.94 -18.79
CA THR A 220 -4.04 -16.29 -19.91
C THR A 220 -2.67 -16.75 -19.44
#